data_AF-A0A1J1I2E5-F1
#
_entry.id   AF-A0A1J1I2E5-F1
#
_cell.length_a   1.000
_cell.length_b   1.000
_cell.length_c   1.000
_cell.angle_alpha   90.00
_cell.angle_beta   90.00
_cell.angle_gamma   90.00
#
_symmetry.space_group_name_H-M   'P 1'
#
loop_
_entity.id
_entity.type
_entity.pdbx_description
1 polymer ?
#
loop_
_entity_poly.entity_id
_entity_poly.type
_entity_poly.pdbx_seq_one_letter_code
_entity_poly.pdbx_strand_id
1 'polypeptide(L)'
;MPHYKVMYFNLKALAEPIRLLLSYGKLEFEDVRVERENWPALKPSMPMGQMPILEVDGKRVHQSTAICRYLAKEVGLAGSNTWEDLEIDIAVDTINDLRSKIAIVSYEEDQKLQATKREKLEAEILPFYLEKLDALAKENNGHFALKKLTWADLHFVGILDYLNYMVKYDFVAKYPNLKKVVDNVLSVDNIKKWIEKRPYKKLVFEINLTLKDKMSDSSDEDFNENYVMYKERLEWRDVKPIKQNDGANPVVAIAYSEKFADVYNYFRGILAIQEKSERALELTTNALRLNAANYTYRREILKTLNKDLYQELGYIADVIHENPKNYQVWHHRRVIVEWLNDPSFELELTETILDIDAKNYHAWQHRQWAIQTYDLFDNELAYIDKLLSMDVRNNSAWNQRFFVLKHIGLTDEVVQMELHYAMNRIRLIKNNESSWNFLKGLLEFGDNSISKFPDVELFAEELYNTGNRSPYLLAFLVDMYIEKTMHVYKTNNYDDPEIYARKVCELCDMLANHYDTIRYKYWKYVQQKFKDDKEQAKQPIDEPSEEQKLNKIKKKKDKIGKCGKSWKTSERLGKILETQDFFVRKTWKRIEELKP
;
A
#
# COMPACT_ATOMS: atom_id res chain seq x y z
N MET A 1 -18.09 8.62 -41.19
CA MET A 1 -18.23 7.56 -40.18
C MET A 1 -18.73 8.22 -38.91
N PRO A 2 -19.62 7.58 -38.13
CA PRO A 2 -20.09 8.13 -36.87
C PRO A 2 -18.91 8.41 -35.94
N HIS A 3 -18.95 9.50 -35.19
CA HIS A 3 -17.97 9.79 -34.15
C HIS A 3 -18.40 9.14 -32.84
N TYR A 4 -17.67 8.09 -32.43
CA TYR A 4 -17.91 7.39 -31.19
C TYR A 4 -17.05 7.95 -30.06
N LYS A 5 -17.65 8.12 -28.88
CA LYS A 5 -16.94 8.47 -27.64
C LYS A 5 -17.45 7.61 -26.50
N VAL A 6 -16.54 6.93 -25.81
CA VAL A 6 -16.84 6.07 -24.65
C VAL A 6 -16.34 6.75 -23.40
N MET A 7 -17.23 7.00 -22.43
CA MET A 7 -16.85 7.55 -21.12
C MET A 7 -17.06 6.51 -20.04
N TYR A 8 -15.99 6.19 -19.30
CA TYR A 8 -16.05 5.26 -18.17
C TYR A 8 -14.87 5.43 -17.21
N PHE A 9 -14.95 4.79 -16.05
CA PHE A 9 -13.83 4.70 -15.13
C PHE A 9 -12.56 4.14 -15.78
N ASN A 10 -11.41 4.54 -15.25
CA ASN A 10 -10.10 4.04 -15.68
C ASN A 10 -9.82 2.59 -15.21
N LEU A 11 -10.70 1.66 -15.57
CA LEU A 11 -10.61 0.23 -15.27
C LEU A 11 -11.31 -0.62 -16.34
N LYS A 12 -10.99 -1.91 -16.39
CA LYS A 12 -11.61 -2.91 -17.28
C LYS A 12 -12.81 -3.52 -16.57
N ALA A 13 -14.01 -3.01 -16.86
CA ALA A 13 -15.28 -3.55 -16.36
C ALA A 13 -16.41 -3.28 -17.37
N LEU A 14 -17.48 -2.59 -16.96
CA LEU A 14 -18.72 -2.48 -17.75
C LEU A 14 -18.57 -1.75 -19.10
N ALA A 15 -17.48 -1.01 -19.32
CA ALA A 15 -17.20 -0.39 -20.63
C ALA A 15 -16.30 -1.24 -21.54
N GLU A 16 -15.59 -2.24 -21.01
CA GLU A 16 -14.67 -3.01 -21.83
C GLU A 16 -15.36 -3.80 -22.94
N PRO A 17 -16.54 -4.44 -22.71
CA PRO A 17 -17.34 -5.01 -23.81
C PRO A 17 -17.63 -4.03 -24.96
N ILE A 18 -17.92 -2.77 -24.63
CA ILE A 18 -18.19 -1.69 -25.61
C ILE A 18 -16.94 -1.42 -26.44
N ARG A 19 -15.78 -1.31 -25.78
CA ARG A 19 -14.48 -1.08 -26.45
C ARG A 19 -14.07 -2.26 -27.33
N LEU A 20 -14.34 -3.48 -26.89
CA LEU A 20 -14.10 -4.69 -27.69
C LEU A 20 -14.98 -4.72 -28.94
N LEU A 21 -16.26 -4.36 -28.84
CA LEU A 21 -17.17 -4.30 -29.98
C LEU A 21 -16.76 -3.24 -31.00
N LEU A 22 -16.44 -2.02 -30.55
CA LEU A 22 -15.94 -0.95 -31.42
C LEU A 22 -14.64 -1.37 -32.12
N SER A 23 -13.72 -1.98 -31.36
CA SER A 23 -12.44 -2.44 -31.89
C SER A 23 -12.60 -3.59 -32.88
N TYR A 24 -13.49 -4.55 -32.60
CA TYR A 24 -13.83 -5.65 -33.51
C TYR A 24 -14.27 -5.10 -34.88
N GLY A 25 -15.20 -4.14 -34.87
CA GLY A 25 -15.72 -3.48 -36.06
C GLY A 25 -14.78 -2.45 -36.71
N LYS A 26 -13.56 -2.25 -36.17
CA LYS A 26 -12.61 -1.21 -36.60
C LYS A 26 -13.22 0.21 -36.58
N LEU A 27 -14.14 0.45 -35.65
CA LEU A 27 -14.75 1.75 -35.45
C LEU A 27 -13.83 2.57 -34.54
N GLU A 28 -13.36 3.72 -35.04
CA GLU A 28 -12.57 4.65 -34.24
C GLU A 28 -13.44 5.28 -33.15
N PHE A 29 -12.88 5.43 -31.94
CA PHE A 29 -13.58 6.05 -30.83
C PHE A 29 -12.63 6.80 -29.90
N GLU A 30 -13.15 7.88 -29.32
CA GLU A 30 -12.51 8.59 -28.22
C GLU A 30 -12.76 7.83 -26.91
N ASP A 31 -11.70 7.39 -26.23
CA ASP A 31 -11.79 6.65 -24.96
C ASP A 31 -11.53 7.58 -23.77
N VAL A 32 -12.58 8.18 -23.25
CA VAL A 32 -12.51 9.11 -22.11
C VAL A 32 -12.53 8.33 -20.79
N ARG A 33 -11.37 8.32 -20.13
CA ARG A 33 -11.17 7.68 -18.83
C ARG A 33 -11.43 8.67 -17.70
N VAL A 34 -12.37 8.33 -16.83
CA VAL A 34 -12.75 9.12 -15.65
C VAL A 34 -12.06 8.54 -14.42
N GLU A 35 -11.22 9.32 -13.76
CA GLU A 35 -10.67 8.96 -12.45
C GLU A 35 -11.75 9.08 -11.36
N ARG A 36 -11.69 8.26 -10.31
CA ARG A 36 -12.76 8.15 -9.30
C ARG A 36 -13.00 9.45 -8.57
N GLU A 37 -11.96 10.26 -8.38
CA GLU A 37 -11.96 11.55 -7.70
C GLU A 37 -12.78 12.59 -8.47
N ASN A 38 -12.83 12.45 -9.80
CA ASN A 38 -13.60 13.34 -10.68
C ASN A 38 -15.08 12.94 -10.78
N TRP A 39 -15.44 11.74 -10.32
CA TRP A 39 -16.79 11.21 -10.44
C TRP A 39 -17.87 12.03 -9.71
N PRO A 40 -17.67 12.51 -8.47
CA PRO A 40 -18.67 13.32 -7.78
C PRO A 40 -19.10 14.57 -8.56
N ALA A 41 -18.16 15.21 -9.25
CA ALA A 41 -18.44 16.40 -10.07
C ALA A 41 -19.14 16.04 -11.40
N LEU A 42 -18.80 14.91 -12.01
CA LEU A 42 -19.37 14.48 -13.29
C LEU A 42 -20.75 13.80 -13.15
N LYS A 43 -21.00 13.11 -12.03
CA LYS A 43 -22.22 12.31 -11.80
C LYS A 43 -23.53 13.06 -12.09
N PRO A 44 -23.73 14.33 -11.67
CA PRO A 44 -24.96 15.07 -11.96
C PRO A 44 -25.19 15.31 -13.46
N SER A 45 -24.14 15.29 -14.29
CA SER A 45 -24.22 15.50 -15.73
C SER A 45 -24.47 14.22 -16.54
N MET A 46 -24.42 13.05 -15.89
CA MET A 46 -24.60 11.76 -16.57
C MET A 46 -26.07 11.31 -16.54
N PRO A 47 -26.59 10.76 -17.66
CA PRO A 47 -27.89 10.09 -17.66
C PRO A 47 -28.01 9.08 -16.52
N MET A 48 -29.08 9.21 -15.71
CA MET A 48 -29.33 8.39 -14.52
C MET A 48 -28.20 8.41 -13.47
N GLY A 49 -27.26 9.35 -13.55
CA GLY A 49 -26.10 9.42 -12.66
C GLY A 49 -25.21 8.18 -12.72
N GLN A 50 -25.08 7.56 -13.91
CA GLN A 50 -24.37 6.29 -14.11
C GLN A 50 -23.42 6.34 -15.32
N MET A 51 -22.46 5.41 -15.33
CA MET A 51 -21.58 5.09 -16.47
C MET A 51 -21.55 3.56 -16.65
N PRO A 52 -21.23 3.02 -17.84
CA PRO A 52 -20.66 3.68 -19.02
C PRO A 52 -21.63 4.55 -19.81
N ILE A 53 -21.06 5.53 -20.50
CA ILE A 53 -21.73 6.35 -21.52
C ILE A 53 -21.11 6.04 -22.88
N LEU A 54 -21.97 5.85 -23.89
CA LEU A 54 -21.59 5.95 -25.29
C LEU A 54 -22.20 7.23 -25.85
N GLU A 55 -21.40 8.03 -26.52
CA GLU A 55 -21.84 9.17 -27.32
C GLU A 55 -21.60 8.85 -28.80
N VAL A 56 -22.64 8.98 -29.62
CA VAL A 56 -22.60 8.79 -31.07
C VAL A 56 -23.11 10.07 -31.73
N ASP A 57 -22.23 10.78 -32.45
CA ASP A 57 -22.55 12.05 -33.11
C ASP A 57 -23.25 13.06 -32.16
N GLY A 58 -22.73 13.19 -30.94
CA GLY A 58 -23.25 14.08 -29.90
C GLY A 58 -24.45 13.55 -29.10
N LYS A 59 -25.03 12.39 -29.46
CA LYS A 59 -26.13 11.77 -28.72
C LYS A 59 -25.60 10.81 -27.65
N ARG A 60 -25.85 11.11 -26.38
CA ARG A 60 -25.42 10.28 -25.24
C ARG A 60 -26.45 9.24 -24.87
N VAL A 61 -25.99 8.01 -24.68
CA VAL A 61 -26.76 6.87 -24.16
C VAL A 61 -26.01 6.20 -23.02
N HIS A 62 -26.74 5.45 -22.19
CA HIS A 62 -26.22 4.72 -21.03
C HIS A 62 -26.85 3.31 -21.01
N GLN A 63 -26.43 2.46 -20.06
CA GLN A 63 -26.69 1.01 -19.96
C GLN A 63 -25.76 0.15 -20.85
N SER A 64 -24.76 -0.44 -20.22
CA SER A 64 -23.71 -1.25 -20.86
C SER A 64 -24.28 -2.32 -21.82
N THR A 65 -25.20 -3.17 -21.35
CA THR A 65 -25.78 -4.25 -22.17
C THR A 65 -26.56 -3.73 -23.37
N ALA A 66 -27.32 -2.65 -23.21
CA ALA A 66 -28.08 -2.04 -24.31
C ALA A 66 -27.15 -1.44 -25.37
N ILE A 67 -26.07 -0.79 -24.94
CA ILE A 67 -25.03 -0.26 -25.81
C ILE A 67 -24.33 -1.40 -26.56
N CYS A 68 -23.96 -2.49 -25.87
CA CYS A 68 -23.34 -3.65 -26.49
C CYS A 68 -24.25 -4.27 -27.57
N ARG A 69 -25.55 -4.43 -27.29
CA ARG A 69 -26.52 -4.95 -28.25
C ARG A 69 -26.66 -4.05 -29.48
N TYR A 70 -26.66 -2.72 -29.29
CA TYR A 70 -26.66 -1.77 -30.41
C TYR A 70 -25.41 -1.93 -31.27
N LEU A 71 -24.21 -1.88 -30.68
CA LEU A 71 -22.95 -2.01 -31.40
C LEU A 71 -22.79 -3.39 -32.06
N ALA A 72 -23.30 -4.45 -31.44
CA ALA A 72 -23.29 -5.79 -32.01
C ALA A 72 -24.00 -5.84 -33.37
N LYS A 73 -25.10 -5.09 -33.53
CA LYS A 73 -25.80 -4.97 -34.82
C LYS A 73 -24.95 -4.22 -35.84
N GLU A 74 -24.34 -3.11 -35.43
CA GLU A 74 -23.46 -2.31 -36.30
C GLU A 74 -22.24 -3.09 -36.81
N VAL A 75 -21.70 -4.01 -35.99
CA VAL A 75 -20.49 -4.77 -36.32
C VAL A 75 -20.75 -6.21 -36.77
N GLY A 76 -22.01 -6.61 -36.94
CA GLY A 76 -22.38 -7.93 -37.46
C GLY A 76 -22.17 -9.10 -36.49
N LEU A 77 -22.22 -8.84 -35.18
CA LEU A 77 -22.12 -9.85 -34.11
C LEU A 77 -23.47 -10.14 -33.41
N ALA A 78 -24.55 -9.53 -33.88
CA ALA A 78 -25.93 -9.85 -33.49
C ALA A 78 -26.48 -11.09 -34.26
N GLY A 79 -27.67 -11.54 -33.89
CA GLY A 79 -28.38 -12.61 -34.56
C GLY A 79 -28.91 -12.17 -35.92
N SER A 80 -29.13 -13.13 -36.82
CA SER A 80 -29.67 -12.88 -38.15
C SER A 80 -31.20 -12.69 -38.15
N ASN A 81 -31.85 -13.05 -37.04
CA ASN A 81 -33.28 -12.96 -36.82
C ASN A 81 -33.56 -12.82 -35.32
N THR A 82 -34.82 -12.57 -34.96
CA THR A 82 -35.23 -12.34 -33.57
C THR A 82 -35.00 -13.53 -32.64
N TRP A 83 -34.97 -14.76 -33.16
CA TRP A 83 -34.70 -15.95 -32.36
C TRP A 83 -33.21 -16.09 -32.04
N GLU A 84 -32.35 -15.86 -33.04
CA GLU A 84 -30.90 -15.81 -32.82
C GLU A 84 -30.51 -14.67 -31.87
N ASP A 85 -31.15 -13.51 -31.97
CA ASP A 85 -30.97 -12.41 -31.01
C ASP A 85 -31.36 -12.84 -29.58
N LEU A 86 -32.49 -13.55 -29.43
CA LEU A 86 -32.95 -14.08 -28.14
C LEU A 86 -31.93 -15.07 -27.54
N GLU A 87 -31.37 -15.98 -28.33
CA GLU A 87 -30.38 -16.95 -27.87
C GLU A 87 -29.11 -16.26 -27.35
N ILE A 88 -28.66 -15.20 -28.02
CA ILE A 88 -27.51 -14.41 -27.56
C ILE A 88 -27.86 -13.62 -26.29
N ASP A 89 -29.05 -13.02 -26.23
CA ASP A 89 -29.52 -12.25 -25.08
C ASP A 89 -29.64 -13.13 -23.82
N ILE A 90 -30.13 -14.36 -23.95
CA ILE A 90 -30.19 -15.33 -22.84
C ILE A 90 -28.81 -15.57 -22.24
N ALA A 91 -27.78 -15.76 -23.07
CA ALA A 91 -26.42 -15.95 -22.59
C ALA A 91 -25.90 -14.72 -21.85
N VAL A 92 -26.08 -13.52 -22.42
CA VAL A 92 -25.63 -12.27 -21.81
C VAL A 92 -26.32 -11.97 -20.49
N ASP A 93 -27.63 -12.19 -20.41
CA ASP A 93 -28.39 -11.95 -19.19
C ASP A 93 -28.03 -12.97 -18.11
N THR A 94 -27.77 -14.23 -18.48
CA THR A 94 -27.23 -15.24 -17.54
C THR A 94 -25.85 -14.84 -16.99
N ILE A 95 -24.97 -14.30 -17.84
CA ILE A 95 -23.66 -13.76 -17.42
C ILE A 95 -23.85 -12.56 -16.48
N ASN A 96 -24.83 -11.69 -16.76
CA ASN A 96 -25.13 -10.53 -15.91
C ASN A 96 -25.77 -10.92 -14.57
N ASP A 97 -26.54 -12.00 -14.51
CA ASP A 97 -27.05 -12.58 -13.26
C ASP A 97 -25.90 -13.05 -12.38
N LEU A 98 -24.96 -13.81 -12.95
CA LEU A 98 -23.74 -14.23 -12.26
C LEU A 98 -22.95 -13.02 -11.75
N ARG A 99 -22.69 -12.04 -12.62
CA ARG A 99 -22.02 -10.78 -12.27
C ARG A 99 -22.69 -10.07 -11.11
N SER A 100 -24.01 -10.01 -11.11
CA SER A 100 -24.78 -9.34 -10.06
C SER A 100 -24.66 -10.09 -8.72
N LYS A 101 -24.68 -11.43 -8.73
CA LYS A 101 -24.45 -12.24 -7.52
C LYS A 101 -23.04 -12.05 -6.95
N ILE A 102 -22.01 -12.00 -7.81
CA ILE A 102 -20.63 -11.70 -7.40
C ILE A 102 -20.53 -10.29 -6.80
N ALA A 103 -21.15 -9.29 -7.44
CA ALA A 103 -21.13 -7.90 -7.00
C ALA A 103 -21.79 -7.70 -5.63
N ILE A 104 -22.90 -8.39 -5.34
CA ILE A 104 -23.59 -8.33 -4.04
C ILE A 104 -22.67 -8.74 -2.89
N VAL A 105 -21.81 -9.74 -3.10
CA VAL A 105 -20.82 -10.14 -2.09
C VAL A 105 -19.67 -9.15 -2.04
N SER A 106 -19.17 -8.73 -3.21
CA SER A 106 -17.94 -7.92 -3.30
C SER A 106 -18.12 -6.49 -2.78
N TYR A 107 -19.34 -5.96 -2.80
CA TYR A 107 -19.67 -4.62 -2.27
C TYR A 107 -20.32 -4.67 -0.89
N GLU A 108 -20.38 -5.84 -0.23
CA GLU A 108 -20.86 -5.92 1.15
C GLU A 108 -19.86 -5.25 2.11
N GLU A 109 -20.34 -4.29 2.90
CA GLU A 109 -19.52 -3.49 3.82
C GLU A 109 -19.30 -4.21 5.16
N ASP A 110 -20.27 -5.00 5.61
CA ASP A 110 -20.12 -5.80 6.83
C ASP A 110 -19.22 -7.01 6.56
N GLN A 111 -18.02 -7.01 7.15
CA GLN A 111 -17.02 -8.06 6.92
C GLN A 111 -17.48 -9.46 7.31
N LYS A 112 -18.31 -9.61 8.36
CA LYS A 112 -18.80 -10.93 8.78
C LYS A 112 -19.85 -11.44 7.81
N LEU A 113 -20.80 -10.58 7.44
CA LEU A 113 -21.82 -10.92 6.46
C LEU A 113 -21.21 -11.18 5.07
N GLN A 114 -20.19 -10.42 4.70
CA GLN A 114 -19.43 -10.62 3.47
C GLN A 114 -18.79 -12.02 3.46
N ALA A 115 -18.14 -12.44 4.55
CA ALA A 115 -17.52 -13.75 4.66
C ALA A 115 -18.55 -14.88 4.51
N THR A 116 -19.69 -14.80 5.22
CA THR A 116 -20.77 -15.79 5.09
C THR A 116 -21.35 -15.85 3.68
N LYS A 117 -21.58 -14.69 3.04
CA LYS A 117 -22.06 -14.64 1.65
C LYS A 117 -21.03 -15.19 0.66
N ARG A 118 -19.73 -15.00 0.93
CA ARG A 118 -18.63 -15.49 0.11
C ARG A 118 -18.54 -17.02 0.13
N GLU A 119 -18.68 -17.65 1.29
CA GLU A 119 -18.73 -19.12 1.38
C GLU A 119 -19.84 -19.69 0.50
N LYS A 120 -21.05 -19.11 0.57
CA LYS A 120 -22.17 -19.53 -0.29
C LYS A 120 -21.92 -19.27 -1.77
N LEU A 121 -21.30 -18.13 -2.11
CA LEU A 121 -20.95 -17.79 -3.48
C LEU A 121 -19.99 -18.83 -4.07
N GLU A 122 -18.96 -19.21 -3.33
CA GLU A 122 -17.90 -20.12 -3.76
C GLU A 122 -18.34 -21.59 -3.76
N ALA A 123 -19.11 -22.02 -2.77
CA ALA A 123 -19.55 -23.41 -2.65
C ALA A 123 -20.75 -23.78 -3.55
N GLU A 124 -21.67 -22.84 -3.81
CA GLU A 124 -22.93 -23.15 -4.52
C GLU A 124 -23.07 -22.38 -5.83
N ILE A 125 -22.96 -21.05 -5.77
CA ILE A 125 -23.37 -20.18 -6.88
C ILE A 125 -22.38 -20.27 -8.04
N LEU A 126 -21.09 -20.10 -7.78
CA LEU A 126 -20.05 -20.13 -8.81
C LEU A 126 -20.03 -21.48 -9.53
N PRO A 127 -19.97 -22.64 -8.84
CA PRO A 127 -20.06 -23.94 -9.50
C PRO A 127 -21.30 -24.08 -10.39
N PHE A 128 -22.49 -23.75 -9.87
CA PHE A 128 -23.75 -23.88 -10.61
C PHE A 128 -23.75 -23.08 -11.92
N TYR A 129 -23.35 -21.81 -11.89
CA TYR A 129 -23.35 -20.98 -13.09
C TYR A 129 -22.25 -21.40 -14.07
N LEU A 130 -21.04 -21.67 -13.57
CA LEU A 130 -19.89 -21.93 -14.43
C LEU A 130 -19.96 -23.29 -15.10
N GLU A 131 -20.49 -24.32 -14.43
CA GLU A 131 -20.76 -25.62 -15.05
C GLU A 131 -21.77 -25.50 -16.20
N LYS A 132 -22.83 -24.71 -15.99
CA LYS A 132 -23.85 -24.48 -17.03
C LYS A 132 -23.34 -23.63 -18.19
N LEU A 133 -22.56 -22.59 -17.89
CA LEU A 133 -21.94 -21.74 -18.91
C LEU A 133 -20.86 -22.52 -19.69
N ASP A 134 -20.10 -23.39 -19.04
CA ASP A 134 -19.13 -24.26 -19.72
C ASP A 134 -19.82 -25.30 -20.60
N ALA A 135 -20.93 -25.90 -20.14
CA ALA A 135 -21.75 -26.78 -20.97
C ALA A 135 -22.36 -26.05 -22.17
N LEU A 136 -22.89 -24.84 -21.97
CA LEU A 136 -23.39 -24.00 -23.05
C LEU A 136 -22.29 -23.67 -24.06
N ALA A 137 -21.08 -23.34 -23.57
CA ALA A 137 -19.92 -23.09 -24.41
C ALA A 137 -19.50 -24.32 -25.21
N LYS A 138 -19.56 -25.51 -24.60
CA LYS A 138 -19.29 -26.79 -25.25
C LYS A 138 -20.26 -27.06 -26.41
N GLU A 139 -21.56 -26.90 -26.18
CA GLU A 139 -22.62 -27.08 -27.17
C GLU A 139 -22.49 -26.12 -28.36
N ASN A 140 -21.91 -24.94 -28.11
CA ASN A 140 -21.68 -23.88 -29.07
C ASN A 140 -20.21 -23.79 -29.54
N ASN A 141 -19.45 -24.89 -29.48
CA ASN A 141 -18.09 -25.01 -30.04
C ASN A 141 -17.05 -24.01 -29.47
N GLY A 142 -17.19 -23.60 -28.21
CA GLY A 142 -16.36 -22.57 -27.59
C GLY A 142 -16.85 -21.15 -27.83
N HIS A 143 -18.16 -20.98 -28.00
CA HIS A 143 -18.88 -19.71 -28.03
C HIS A 143 -20.11 -19.82 -27.15
N PHE A 144 -20.76 -18.73 -26.76
CA PHE A 144 -21.97 -18.82 -25.93
C PHE A 144 -23.26 -19.08 -26.71
N ALA A 145 -23.30 -18.77 -28.01
CA ALA A 145 -24.51 -18.91 -28.83
C ALA A 145 -24.16 -19.16 -30.31
N LEU A 146 -25.12 -19.74 -31.04
CA LEU A 146 -25.11 -19.89 -32.51
C LEU A 146 -23.91 -20.64 -33.09
N LYS A 147 -23.13 -21.37 -32.26
CA LYS A 147 -21.89 -22.07 -32.65
C LYS A 147 -20.85 -21.18 -33.35
N LYS A 148 -20.92 -19.86 -33.17
CA LYS A 148 -20.06 -18.86 -33.83
C LYS A 148 -19.79 -17.70 -32.88
N LEU A 149 -18.80 -16.87 -33.22
CA LEU A 149 -18.51 -15.64 -32.48
C LEU A 149 -19.73 -14.71 -32.49
N THR A 150 -20.20 -14.31 -31.31
CA THR A 150 -21.28 -13.34 -31.11
C THR A 150 -20.87 -12.31 -30.07
N TRP A 151 -21.68 -11.27 -29.89
CA TRP A 151 -21.37 -10.26 -28.88
C TRP A 151 -21.46 -10.76 -27.43
N ALA A 152 -22.11 -11.91 -27.17
CA ALA A 152 -22.08 -12.56 -25.86
C ALA A 152 -20.65 -12.96 -25.44
N ASP A 153 -19.84 -13.43 -26.40
CA ASP A 153 -18.46 -13.81 -26.15
C ASP A 153 -17.62 -12.59 -25.74
N LEU A 154 -17.75 -11.49 -26.51
CA LEU A 154 -17.06 -10.22 -26.22
C LEU A 154 -17.54 -9.61 -24.90
N HIS A 155 -18.82 -9.74 -24.56
CA HIS A 155 -19.36 -9.29 -23.29
C HIS A 155 -18.72 -10.02 -22.11
N PHE A 156 -18.70 -11.35 -22.16
CA PHE A 156 -18.07 -12.18 -21.13
C PHE A 156 -16.58 -11.84 -20.96
N VAL A 157 -15.82 -11.86 -22.06
CA VAL A 157 -14.37 -11.61 -22.02
C VAL A 157 -14.06 -10.18 -21.59
N GLY A 158 -14.88 -9.20 -21.99
CA GLY A 158 -14.71 -7.80 -21.57
C GLY A 158 -14.86 -7.61 -20.06
N ILE A 159 -15.76 -8.34 -19.41
CA ILE A 159 -15.96 -8.23 -17.95
C ILE A 159 -15.15 -9.25 -17.14
N LEU A 160 -14.45 -10.18 -17.77
CA LEU A 160 -13.78 -11.29 -17.09
C LEU A 160 -12.71 -10.81 -16.10
N ASP A 161 -11.85 -9.87 -16.50
CA ASP A 161 -10.83 -9.29 -15.61
C ASP A 161 -11.47 -8.69 -14.35
N TYR A 162 -12.61 -7.99 -14.51
CA TYR A 162 -13.37 -7.42 -13.42
C TYR A 162 -14.00 -8.47 -12.50
N LEU A 163 -14.54 -9.55 -13.08
CA LEU A 163 -15.11 -10.65 -12.30
C LEU A 163 -14.04 -11.41 -11.53
N ASN A 164 -12.90 -11.71 -12.17
CA ASN A 164 -11.73 -12.33 -11.54
C ASN A 164 -11.23 -11.49 -10.37
N TYR A 165 -11.14 -10.17 -10.55
CA TYR A 165 -10.80 -9.23 -9.48
C TYR A 165 -11.77 -9.31 -8.29
N MET A 166 -13.07 -9.37 -8.54
CA MET A 166 -14.09 -9.44 -7.49
C MET A 166 -14.07 -10.74 -6.69
N VAL A 167 -13.94 -11.87 -7.37
CA VAL A 167 -13.86 -13.18 -6.71
C VAL A 167 -12.47 -13.47 -6.14
N LYS A 168 -11.44 -12.74 -6.60
CA LYS A 168 -10.03 -12.85 -6.20
C LYS A 168 -9.34 -14.12 -6.73
N TYR A 169 -9.81 -14.66 -7.85
CA TYR A 169 -9.20 -15.81 -8.52
C TYR A 169 -9.62 -15.92 -9.98
N ASP A 170 -8.85 -16.65 -10.79
CA ASP A 170 -9.29 -17.04 -12.13
C ASP A 170 -10.38 -18.12 -12.02
N PHE A 171 -11.64 -17.69 -11.98
CA PHE A 171 -12.76 -18.61 -11.77
C PHE A 171 -13.10 -19.43 -13.02
N VAL A 172 -12.50 -19.14 -14.18
CA VAL A 172 -12.66 -19.94 -15.40
C VAL A 172 -11.53 -20.96 -15.59
N ALA A 173 -10.52 -20.97 -14.71
CA ALA A 173 -9.32 -21.80 -14.83
C ALA A 173 -9.59 -23.31 -15.02
N LYS A 174 -10.67 -23.84 -14.44
CA LYS A 174 -11.03 -25.27 -14.51
C LYS A 174 -12.07 -25.61 -15.58
N TYR A 175 -12.50 -24.62 -16.37
CA TYR A 175 -13.59 -24.74 -17.34
C TYR A 175 -13.05 -24.62 -18.78
N PRO A 176 -12.70 -25.74 -19.43
CA PRO A 176 -11.96 -25.73 -20.69
C PRO A 176 -12.74 -25.10 -21.84
N ASN A 177 -14.08 -25.19 -21.84
CA ASN A 177 -14.89 -24.58 -22.91
C ASN A 177 -15.02 -23.08 -22.70
N LEU A 178 -15.08 -22.61 -21.45
CA LEU A 178 -14.98 -21.17 -21.14
C LEU A 178 -13.61 -20.60 -21.52
N LYS A 179 -12.52 -21.32 -21.27
CA LYS A 179 -11.19 -20.92 -21.78
C LYS A 179 -11.18 -20.82 -23.29
N LYS A 180 -11.80 -21.77 -23.99
CA LYS A 180 -11.93 -21.71 -25.44
C LYS A 180 -12.71 -20.47 -25.92
N VAL A 181 -13.74 -20.03 -25.20
CA VAL A 181 -14.43 -18.75 -25.48
C VAL A 181 -13.44 -17.58 -25.37
N VAL A 182 -12.66 -17.54 -24.28
CA VAL A 182 -11.64 -16.51 -24.07
C VAL A 182 -10.64 -16.51 -25.23
N ASP A 183 -10.06 -17.67 -25.55
CA ASP A 183 -9.08 -17.81 -26.63
C ASP A 183 -9.64 -17.40 -27.98
N ASN A 184 -10.88 -17.79 -28.29
CA ASN A 184 -11.56 -17.42 -29.54
C ASN A 184 -11.70 -15.90 -29.68
N VAL A 185 -12.11 -15.19 -28.62
CA VAL A 185 -12.21 -13.72 -28.64
C VAL A 185 -10.82 -13.07 -28.73
N LEU A 186 -9.87 -13.52 -27.91
CA LEU A 186 -8.52 -12.99 -27.87
C LEU A 186 -7.73 -13.29 -29.15
N SER A 187 -8.15 -14.27 -29.95
CA SER A 187 -7.52 -14.59 -31.23
C SER A 187 -7.81 -13.57 -32.34
N VAL A 188 -8.87 -12.75 -32.20
CA VAL A 188 -9.32 -11.80 -33.23
C VAL A 188 -8.33 -10.64 -33.37
N ASP A 189 -7.80 -10.42 -34.57
CA ASP A 189 -6.71 -9.45 -34.83
C ASP A 189 -6.99 -8.03 -34.32
N ASN A 190 -8.19 -7.49 -34.55
CA ASN A 190 -8.49 -6.12 -34.10
C ASN A 190 -8.67 -6.03 -32.58
N ILE A 191 -9.10 -7.13 -31.95
CA ILE A 191 -9.18 -7.23 -30.49
C ILE A 191 -7.76 -7.32 -29.91
N LYS A 192 -6.86 -8.12 -30.48
CA LYS A 192 -5.44 -8.14 -30.11
C LYS A 192 -4.82 -6.75 -30.16
N LYS A 193 -4.99 -6.05 -31.29
CA LYS A 193 -4.51 -4.67 -31.46
C LYS A 193 -5.07 -3.71 -30.42
N TRP A 194 -6.35 -3.85 -30.05
CA TRP A 194 -6.94 -3.08 -28.96
C TRP A 194 -6.27 -3.41 -27.63
N ILE A 195 -6.08 -4.69 -27.32
CA ILE A 195 -5.48 -5.16 -26.07
C ILE A 195 -4.02 -4.68 -25.93
N GLU A 196 -3.26 -4.65 -27.02
CA GLU A 196 -1.88 -4.16 -27.06
C GLU A 196 -1.79 -2.64 -26.87
N LYS A 197 -2.72 -1.87 -27.46
CA LYS A 197 -2.68 -0.39 -27.42
C LYS A 197 -3.40 0.23 -26.23
N ARG A 198 -4.36 -0.48 -25.61
CA ARG A 198 -5.21 0.11 -24.58
C ARG A 198 -4.37 0.56 -23.37
N PRO A 199 -4.63 1.73 -22.79
CA PRO A 199 -3.89 2.19 -21.62
C PRO A 199 -4.01 1.16 -20.50
N TYR A 200 -2.86 0.64 -20.08
CA TYR A 200 -2.74 -0.47 -19.15
C TYR A 200 -2.70 0.07 -17.71
N LYS A 201 -3.84 0.04 -17.02
CA LYS A 201 -3.85 -0.29 -15.59
C LYS A 201 -4.21 -1.78 -15.51
N LYS A 202 -3.24 -2.66 -15.20
CA LYS A 202 -3.57 -4.02 -14.78
C LYS A 202 -4.51 -3.82 -13.57
N LEU A 203 -5.70 -4.41 -13.58
CA LEU A 203 -6.27 -4.81 -12.30
C LEU A 203 -5.33 -5.93 -11.88
N VAL A 204 -4.33 -5.64 -11.05
CA VAL A 204 -3.30 -6.62 -10.70
C VAL A 204 -3.97 -7.77 -9.96
N PHE A 205 -4.19 -8.85 -10.69
CA PHE A 205 -4.35 -10.19 -10.16
C PHE A 205 -3.25 -11.04 -10.80
N GLU A 206 -2.13 -11.11 -10.12
CA GLU A 206 -1.23 -12.26 -10.15
C GLU A 206 -0.95 -12.61 -8.68
N ILE A 207 -1.27 -13.87 -8.37
CA ILE A 207 -1.20 -14.62 -7.11
C ILE A 207 -2.00 -14.11 -5.90
N ASN A 208 -3.22 -14.65 -5.76
CA ASN A 208 -3.81 -14.95 -4.45
C ASN A 208 -4.40 -16.38 -4.38
N LEU A 209 -4.00 -17.28 -5.28
CA LEU A 209 -4.68 -18.57 -5.50
C LEU A 209 -3.99 -19.81 -4.89
N THR A 210 -3.13 -19.64 -3.90
CA THR A 210 -2.56 -20.79 -3.15
C THR A 210 -2.60 -20.62 -1.63
N LEU A 211 -3.14 -19.52 -1.10
CA LEU A 211 -2.83 -19.11 0.29
C LEU A 211 -3.95 -19.26 1.31
N LYS A 212 -5.13 -19.77 0.92
CA LYS A 212 -6.20 -20.06 1.91
C LYS A 212 -6.40 -21.53 2.24
N ASP A 213 -6.00 -22.46 1.36
CA ASP A 213 -6.23 -23.89 1.57
C ASP A 213 -4.98 -24.75 1.76
N LYS A 214 -3.79 -24.15 1.88
CA LYS A 214 -2.55 -24.88 2.20
C LYS A 214 -1.71 -24.18 3.27
N MET A 215 -2.22 -24.14 4.50
CA MET A 215 -1.31 -24.28 5.65
C MET A 215 -1.01 -25.78 5.81
N SER A 216 -0.22 -26.32 4.89
CA SER A 216 0.53 -27.54 5.14
C SER A 216 1.88 -27.13 5.75
N ASP A 217 2.30 -27.82 6.81
CA ASP A 217 3.62 -27.66 7.43
C ASP A 217 4.78 -28.08 6.49
N SER A 218 4.48 -28.50 5.25
CA SER A 218 5.47 -28.97 4.27
C SER A 218 5.46 -28.14 2.98
N SER A 219 6.59 -27.48 2.70
CA SER A 219 6.86 -26.76 1.44
C SER A 219 6.85 -27.65 0.18
N ASP A 220 6.70 -28.97 0.33
CA ASP A 220 6.68 -29.90 -0.80
C ASP A 220 5.35 -29.97 -1.54
N GLU A 221 4.26 -29.50 -0.94
CA GLU A 221 2.90 -29.59 -1.49
C GLU A 221 2.58 -28.53 -2.56
N ASP A 222 3.48 -27.57 -2.79
CA ASP A 222 3.32 -26.47 -3.76
C ASP A 222 3.87 -26.77 -5.16
N PHE A 223 4.29 -28.02 -5.40
CA PHE A 223 4.70 -28.48 -6.72
C PHE A 223 3.51 -29.12 -7.46
N ASN A 224 3.44 -28.92 -8.78
CA ASN A 224 2.44 -29.54 -9.64
C ASN A 224 2.45 -31.08 -9.51
N GLU A 225 1.29 -31.74 -9.68
CA GLU A 225 1.14 -33.20 -9.66
C GLU A 225 2.08 -33.92 -10.64
N ASN A 226 2.53 -33.22 -11.69
CA ASN A 226 3.48 -33.72 -12.69
C ASN A 226 4.97 -33.40 -12.39
N TYR A 227 5.34 -33.08 -11.16
CA TYR A 227 6.74 -32.78 -10.81
C TYR A 227 7.64 -34.02 -10.95
N VAL A 228 8.76 -33.86 -11.68
CA VAL A 228 9.81 -34.87 -11.83
C VAL A 228 11.07 -34.42 -11.07
N MET A 229 11.64 -35.31 -10.26
CA MET A 229 12.88 -35.06 -9.52
C MET A 229 14.03 -34.76 -10.49
N TYR A 230 14.93 -33.83 -10.14
CA TYR A 230 16.08 -33.45 -10.96
C TYR A 230 16.98 -34.64 -11.29
N LYS A 231 17.15 -35.60 -10.37
CA LYS A 231 17.87 -36.86 -10.62
C LYS A 231 17.30 -37.73 -11.75
N GLU A 232 16.04 -37.52 -12.13
CA GLU A 232 15.34 -38.27 -13.18
C GLU A 232 15.28 -37.51 -14.51
N ARG A 233 15.61 -36.22 -14.52
CA ARG A 233 15.57 -35.35 -15.70
C ARG A 233 16.79 -35.60 -16.60
N LEU A 234 16.54 -35.86 -17.89
CA LEU A 234 17.61 -36.19 -18.84
C LEU A 234 18.58 -35.03 -19.04
N GLU A 235 18.06 -33.81 -19.04
CA GLU A 235 18.79 -32.56 -19.22
C GLU A 235 19.62 -32.13 -17.99
N TRP A 236 19.63 -32.93 -16.92
CA TRP A 236 20.40 -32.68 -15.69
C TRP A 236 21.51 -33.70 -15.43
N ARG A 237 21.67 -34.72 -16.31
CA ARG A 237 22.64 -35.81 -16.13
C ARG A 237 24.11 -35.38 -16.13
N ASP A 238 24.41 -34.24 -16.76
CA ASP A 238 25.75 -33.66 -16.81
C ASP A 238 26.13 -32.93 -15.50
N VAL A 239 25.14 -32.59 -14.66
CA VAL A 239 25.36 -31.94 -13.36
C VAL A 239 25.45 -32.99 -12.27
N LYS A 240 26.59 -33.04 -11.57
CA LYS A 240 26.75 -33.90 -10.40
C LYS A 240 26.05 -33.29 -9.18
N PRO A 241 25.03 -33.92 -8.57
CA PRO A 241 24.40 -33.40 -7.36
C PRO A 241 25.38 -33.45 -6.18
N ILE A 242 25.39 -32.38 -5.37
CA ILE A 242 26.28 -32.24 -4.21
C ILE A 242 25.44 -32.24 -2.93
N LYS A 243 25.64 -33.27 -2.09
CA LYS A 243 24.96 -33.38 -0.80
C LYS A 243 25.39 -32.28 0.17
N GLN A 244 24.48 -31.87 1.06
CA GLN A 244 24.84 -31.04 2.21
C GLN A 244 25.87 -31.78 3.07
N ASN A 245 26.94 -31.10 3.48
CA ASN A 245 27.95 -31.66 4.37
C ASN A 245 27.74 -31.10 5.79
N ASP A 246 27.01 -31.84 6.63
CA ASP A 246 26.75 -31.47 8.02
C ASP A 246 27.80 -32.03 9.01
N GLY A 247 28.90 -32.58 8.49
CA GLY A 247 29.95 -33.21 9.28
C GLY A 247 29.55 -34.58 9.84
N ALA A 248 30.46 -35.16 10.65
CA ALA A 248 30.26 -36.51 11.20
C ALA A 248 29.22 -36.58 12.33
N ASN A 249 29.02 -35.47 13.04
CA ASN A 249 28.09 -35.36 14.18
C ASN A 249 27.20 -34.12 13.98
N PRO A 250 26.19 -34.21 13.11
CA PRO A 250 25.41 -33.05 12.73
C PRO A 250 24.55 -32.56 13.91
N VAL A 251 24.55 -31.25 14.15
CA VAL A 251 23.70 -30.57 15.14
C VAL A 251 22.62 -29.78 14.42
N VAL A 252 21.43 -29.66 15.01
CA VAL A 252 20.24 -29.05 14.38
C VAL A 252 19.94 -29.59 12.97
N ALA A 253 20.24 -30.88 12.75
CA ALA A 253 20.05 -31.54 11.47
C ALA A 253 18.57 -31.54 11.09
N ILE A 254 18.25 -30.96 9.94
CA ILE A 254 16.88 -30.93 9.42
C ILE A 254 16.64 -32.23 8.65
N ALA A 255 15.57 -32.94 9.02
CA ALA A 255 15.11 -34.10 8.29
C ALA A 255 14.40 -33.65 7.00
N TYR A 256 15.19 -33.25 6.00
CA TYR A 256 14.66 -32.81 4.70
C TYR A 256 13.89 -33.92 4.01
N SER A 257 12.83 -33.54 3.30
CA SER A 257 12.17 -34.43 2.36
C SER A 257 13.10 -34.82 1.21
N GLU A 258 12.75 -35.88 0.50
CA GLU A 258 13.50 -36.30 -0.69
C GLU A 258 13.50 -35.20 -1.75
N LYS A 259 12.38 -34.50 -1.92
CA LYS A 259 12.23 -33.39 -2.88
C LYS A 259 13.13 -32.22 -2.52
N PHE A 260 13.11 -31.80 -1.26
CA PHE A 260 13.98 -30.73 -0.78
C PHE A 260 15.45 -31.09 -1.00
N ALA A 261 15.84 -32.31 -0.61
CA ALA A 261 17.20 -32.79 -0.79
C ALA A 261 17.61 -32.83 -2.25
N ASP A 262 16.76 -33.33 -3.16
CA ASP A 262 17.02 -33.39 -4.59
C ASP A 262 17.28 -31.98 -5.17
N VAL A 263 16.35 -31.03 -4.99
CA VAL A 263 16.50 -29.65 -5.47
C VAL A 263 17.78 -29.00 -4.94
N TYR A 264 18.01 -29.06 -3.62
CA TYR A 264 19.17 -28.40 -3.03
C TYR A 264 20.50 -29.08 -3.35
N ASN A 265 20.51 -30.39 -3.64
CA ASN A 265 21.72 -31.07 -4.09
C ASN A 265 22.12 -30.64 -5.51
N TYR A 266 21.15 -30.49 -6.41
CA TYR A 266 21.38 -29.94 -7.73
C TYR A 266 21.73 -28.45 -7.70
N PHE A 267 21.12 -27.68 -6.79
CA PHE A 267 21.46 -26.27 -6.59
C PHE A 267 22.92 -26.10 -6.17
N ARG A 268 23.41 -26.91 -5.22
CA ARG A 268 24.83 -26.93 -4.84
C ARG A 268 25.72 -27.38 -6.00
N GLY A 269 25.28 -28.34 -6.82
CA GLY A 269 25.98 -28.78 -8.03
C GLY A 269 26.18 -27.64 -9.03
N ILE A 270 25.11 -26.95 -9.40
CA ILE A 270 25.14 -25.77 -10.29
C ILE A 270 26.01 -24.65 -9.72
N LEU A 271 25.87 -24.37 -8.42
CA LEU A 271 26.65 -23.33 -7.75
C LEU A 271 28.16 -23.65 -7.76
N ALA A 272 28.54 -24.92 -7.59
CA ALA A 272 29.94 -25.34 -7.59
C ALA A 272 30.61 -25.16 -8.97
N ILE A 273 29.85 -25.33 -10.06
CA ILE A 273 30.34 -25.10 -11.43
C ILE A 273 30.06 -23.68 -11.94
N GLN A 274 29.43 -22.83 -11.12
CA GLN A 274 29.12 -21.42 -11.42
C GLN A 274 28.28 -21.22 -12.70
N GLU A 275 27.44 -22.20 -13.05
CA GLU A 275 26.64 -22.19 -14.28
C GLU A 275 25.50 -21.16 -14.22
N LYS A 276 25.47 -20.25 -15.19
CA LYS A 276 24.43 -19.23 -15.36
C LYS A 276 23.65 -19.46 -16.64
N SER A 277 22.70 -20.38 -16.59
CA SER A 277 21.88 -20.85 -17.72
C SER A 277 20.38 -20.73 -17.44
N GLU A 278 19.55 -20.92 -18.46
CA GLU A 278 18.08 -20.93 -18.30
C GLU A 278 17.61 -22.04 -17.34
N ARG A 279 18.22 -23.24 -17.41
CA ARG A 279 17.90 -24.33 -16.47
C ARG A 279 18.34 -24.00 -15.03
N ALA A 280 19.45 -23.28 -14.86
CA ALA A 280 19.88 -22.81 -13.55
C ALA A 280 18.89 -21.79 -12.99
N LEU A 281 18.34 -20.89 -13.82
CA LEU A 281 17.30 -19.95 -13.42
C LEU A 281 16.04 -20.68 -12.95
N GLU A 282 15.56 -21.67 -13.70
CA GLU A 282 14.43 -22.53 -13.31
C GLU A 282 14.69 -23.26 -11.98
N LEU A 283 15.90 -23.81 -11.80
CA LEU A 283 16.29 -24.43 -10.54
C LEU A 283 16.23 -23.47 -9.36
N THR A 284 16.66 -22.21 -9.53
CA THR A 284 16.51 -21.22 -8.45
C THR A 284 15.06 -20.95 -8.11
N THR A 285 14.15 -20.95 -9.09
CA THR A 285 12.70 -20.82 -8.84
C THR A 285 12.20 -21.94 -7.92
N ASN A 286 12.57 -23.19 -8.20
CA ASN A 286 12.17 -24.34 -7.37
C ASN A 286 12.84 -24.34 -5.99
N ALA A 287 14.11 -23.93 -5.90
CA ALA A 287 14.81 -23.80 -4.62
C ALA A 287 14.18 -22.71 -3.73
N LEU A 288 13.75 -21.59 -4.33
CA LEU A 288 13.12 -20.47 -3.62
C LEU A 288 11.69 -20.78 -3.17
N ARG A 289 10.95 -21.63 -3.90
CA ARG A 289 9.66 -22.17 -3.43
C ARG A 289 9.81 -22.99 -2.15
N LEU A 290 10.86 -23.82 -2.09
CA LEU A 290 11.15 -24.64 -0.91
C LEU A 290 11.70 -23.82 0.27
N ASN A 291 12.48 -22.77 -0.02
CA ASN A 291 12.98 -21.85 0.98
C ASN A 291 13.35 -20.51 0.34
N ALA A 292 12.52 -19.50 0.57
CA ALA A 292 12.57 -18.18 -0.04
C ALA A 292 13.70 -17.27 0.49
N ALA A 293 14.92 -17.79 0.70
CA ALA A 293 16.01 -17.04 1.33
C ALA A 293 17.25 -16.80 0.44
N ASN A 294 17.36 -17.40 -0.76
CA ASN A 294 18.60 -17.38 -1.54
C ASN A 294 18.47 -16.74 -2.93
N TYR A 295 18.40 -15.40 -2.96
CA TYR A 295 18.23 -14.63 -4.21
C TYR A 295 19.54 -14.12 -4.85
N THR A 296 20.67 -14.21 -4.15
CA THR A 296 21.94 -13.65 -4.64
C THR A 296 22.36 -14.31 -5.95
N TYR A 297 22.32 -15.65 -6.02
CA TYR A 297 22.71 -16.37 -7.23
C TYR A 297 21.71 -16.17 -8.38
N ARG A 298 20.41 -16.12 -8.08
CA ARG A 298 19.36 -15.81 -9.06
C ARG A 298 19.62 -14.47 -9.74
N ARG A 299 19.96 -13.44 -8.96
CA ARG A 299 20.31 -12.10 -9.47
C ARG A 299 21.48 -12.11 -10.45
N GLU A 300 22.51 -12.92 -10.20
CA GLU A 300 23.63 -13.07 -11.13
C GLU A 300 23.21 -13.73 -12.45
N ILE A 301 22.35 -14.76 -12.37
CA ILE A 301 21.82 -15.44 -13.56
C ILE A 301 20.96 -14.47 -14.39
N LEU A 302 20.05 -13.72 -13.76
CA LEU A 302 19.19 -12.74 -14.43
C LEU A 302 20.01 -11.73 -15.24
N LYS A 303 21.09 -11.19 -14.65
CA LYS A 303 22.01 -10.28 -15.34
C LYS A 303 22.74 -10.95 -16.49
N THR A 304 23.26 -12.15 -16.27
CA THR A 304 24.08 -12.87 -17.26
C THR A 304 23.26 -13.24 -18.49
N LEU A 305 22.01 -13.65 -18.28
CA LEU A 305 21.09 -14.03 -19.36
C LEU A 305 20.33 -12.84 -19.95
N ASN A 306 20.52 -11.64 -19.42
CA ASN A 306 19.79 -10.43 -19.82
C ASN A 306 18.26 -10.65 -19.86
N LYS A 307 17.71 -11.24 -18.78
CA LYS A 307 16.28 -11.54 -18.69
C LYS A 307 15.44 -10.27 -18.61
N ASP A 308 14.21 -10.37 -19.06
CA ASP A 308 13.21 -9.32 -18.89
C ASP A 308 12.90 -9.13 -17.39
N LEU A 309 13.33 -7.99 -16.85
CA LEU A 309 13.16 -7.67 -15.44
C LEU A 309 11.69 -7.37 -15.08
N TYR A 310 10.83 -7.03 -16.04
CA TYR A 310 9.39 -6.87 -15.78
C TYR A 310 8.72 -8.22 -15.52
N GLN A 311 9.16 -9.30 -16.17
CA GLN A 311 8.72 -10.65 -15.83
C GLN A 311 9.18 -11.05 -14.43
N GLU A 312 10.41 -10.67 -14.07
CA GLU A 312 10.92 -10.91 -12.71
C GLU A 312 10.16 -10.08 -11.66
N LEU A 313 9.74 -8.86 -11.98
CA LEU A 313 8.84 -8.07 -11.14
C LEU A 313 7.52 -8.80 -10.90
N GLY A 314 6.91 -9.40 -11.93
CA GLY A 314 5.72 -10.25 -11.76
C GLY A 314 5.98 -11.41 -10.79
N TYR A 315 7.03 -12.19 -11.07
CA TYR A 315 7.43 -13.32 -10.23
C TYR A 315 7.70 -12.93 -8.77
N ILE A 316 8.38 -11.82 -8.49
CA ILE A 316 8.67 -11.46 -7.10
C ILE A 316 7.47 -10.86 -6.37
N ALA A 317 6.53 -10.21 -7.06
CA ALA A 317 5.27 -9.76 -6.46
C ALA A 317 4.48 -10.97 -5.95
N ASP A 318 4.41 -12.00 -6.79
CA ASP A 318 3.87 -13.32 -6.53
C ASP A 318 4.47 -13.99 -5.29
N VAL A 319 5.81 -14.08 -5.20
CA VAL A 319 6.46 -14.64 -4.00
C VAL A 319 6.29 -13.76 -2.76
N ILE A 320 6.20 -12.43 -2.90
CA ILE A 320 5.90 -11.52 -1.78
C ILE A 320 4.50 -11.79 -1.24
N HIS A 321 3.51 -12.03 -2.09
CA HIS A 321 2.15 -12.37 -1.66
C HIS A 321 2.13 -13.65 -0.82
N GLU A 322 2.93 -14.65 -1.21
CA GLU A 322 3.07 -15.92 -0.47
C GLU A 322 3.89 -15.77 0.82
N ASN A 323 4.93 -14.93 0.79
CA ASN A 323 5.92 -14.81 1.85
C ASN A 323 6.11 -13.35 2.31
N PRO A 324 5.06 -12.61 2.71
CA PRO A 324 5.13 -11.16 2.88
C PRO A 324 5.96 -10.71 4.09
N LYS A 325 6.40 -11.66 4.93
CA LYS A 325 7.22 -11.44 6.14
C LYS A 325 8.67 -11.93 5.98
N ASN A 326 9.11 -12.16 4.75
CA ASN A 326 10.47 -12.59 4.43
C ASN A 326 11.35 -11.40 4.00
N TYR A 327 12.57 -11.29 4.54
CA TYR A 327 13.45 -10.16 4.22
C TYR A 327 13.96 -10.17 2.77
N GLN A 328 14.27 -11.36 2.25
CA GLN A 328 14.96 -11.51 0.99
C GLN A 328 14.04 -11.25 -0.20
N VAL A 329 12.74 -11.54 -0.11
CA VAL A 329 11.77 -11.24 -1.17
C VAL A 329 11.64 -9.72 -1.39
N TRP A 330 11.50 -8.95 -0.31
CA TRP A 330 11.41 -7.49 -0.37
C TRP A 330 12.73 -6.86 -0.82
N HIS A 331 13.86 -7.38 -0.34
CA HIS A 331 15.16 -6.91 -0.81
C HIS A 331 15.37 -7.22 -2.31
N HIS A 332 14.96 -8.40 -2.77
CA HIS A 332 15.05 -8.76 -4.18
C HIS A 332 14.17 -7.85 -5.03
N ARG A 333 12.90 -7.62 -4.64
CA ARG A 333 12.00 -6.65 -5.30
C ARG A 333 12.67 -5.30 -5.45
N ARG A 334 13.17 -4.74 -4.35
CA ARG A 334 13.90 -3.47 -4.34
C ARG A 334 15.05 -3.45 -5.33
N VAL A 335 15.89 -4.49 -5.37
CA VAL A 335 17.04 -4.54 -6.29
C VAL A 335 16.59 -4.55 -7.76
N ILE A 336 15.52 -5.28 -8.09
CA ILE A 336 15.01 -5.31 -9.47
C ILE A 336 14.44 -3.93 -9.87
N VAL A 337 13.72 -3.27 -8.96
CA VAL A 337 13.20 -1.90 -9.17
C VAL A 337 14.34 -0.90 -9.33
N GLU A 338 15.42 -1.01 -8.54
CA GLU A 338 16.62 -0.18 -8.68
C GLU A 338 17.34 -0.41 -10.02
N TRP A 339 17.35 -1.64 -10.56
CA TRP A 339 17.94 -1.92 -11.87
C TRP A 339 17.10 -1.36 -13.02
N LEU A 340 15.77 -1.44 -12.90
CA LEU A 340 14.83 -0.88 -13.87
C LEU A 340 14.72 0.65 -13.76
N ASN A 341 14.99 1.19 -12.57
CA ASN A 341 14.69 2.58 -12.19
C ASN A 341 13.23 2.96 -12.48
N ASP A 342 12.31 2.03 -12.20
CA ASP A 342 10.88 2.16 -12.49
C ASP A 342 10.03 1.77 -11.26
N PRO A 343 9.47 2.75 -10.53
CA PRO A 343 8.71 2.49 -9.31
C PRO A 343 7.20 2.35 -9.55
N SER A 344 6.75 2.27 -10.81
CA SER A 344 5.33 2.43 -11.20
C SER A 344 4.36 1.46 -10.52
N PHE A 345 4.86 0.33 -10.02
CA PHE A 345 4.06 -0.73 -9.41
C PHE A 345 4.18 -0.78 -7.86
N GLU A 346 5.07 0.01 -7.25
CA GLU A 346 5.45 -0.20 -5.84
C GLU A 346 4.36 0.26 -4.86
N LEU A 347 3.66 1.35 -5.17
CA LEU A 347 2.56 1.83 -4.32
C LEU A 347 1.36 0.89 -4.39
N GLU A 348 1.05 0.33 -5.56
CA GLU A 348 -0.02 -0.66 -5.74
C GLU A 348 0.33 -1.97 -5.02
N LEU A 349 1.54 -2.50 -5.24
CA LEU A 349 2.01 -3.72 -4.57
C LEU A 349 1.96 -3.59 -3.04
N THR A 350 2.45 -2.48 -2.50
CA THR A 350 2.43 -2.29 -1.04
C THR A 350 1.01 -2.11 -0.52
N GLU A 351 0.11 -1.46 -1.27
CA GLU A 351 -1.31 -1.37 -0.90
C GLU A 351 -1.97 -2.76 -0.86
N THR A 352 -1.74 -3.63 -1.86
CA THR A 352 -2.34 -4.98 -1.87
C THR A 352 -1.89 -5.82 -0.67
N ILE A 353 -0.63 -5.70 -0.24
CA ILE A 353 -0.13 -6.39 0.95
C ILE A 353 -0.71 -5.78 2.24
N LEU A 354 -0.84 -4.46 2.30
CA LEU A 354 -1.39 -3.76 3.46
C LEU A 354 -2.90 -3.96 3.60
N ASP A 355 -3.62 -4.23 2.51
CA ASP A 355 -5.03 -4.64 2.57
C ASP A 355 -5.22 -6.01 3.24
N ILE A 356 -4.19 -6.88 3.19
CA ILE A 356 -4.18 -8.20 3.84
C ILE A 356 -3.67 -8.09 5.30
N ASP A 357 -2.52 -7.42 5.48
CA ASP A 357 -1.91 -7.16 6.79
C ASP A 357 -1.49 -5.68 6.86
N ALA A 358 -2.41 -4.85 7.35
CA ALA A 358 -2.24 -3.40 7.44
C ALA A 358 -1.07 -2.95 8.34
N LYS A 359 -0.44 -3.89 9.04
CA LYS A 359 0.71 -3.66 9.93
C LYS A 359 1.96 -4.39 9.46
N ASN A 360 1.98 -4.94 8.24
CA ASN A 360 3.16 -5.58 7.68
C ASN A 360 4.35 -4.60 7.64
N TYR A 361 5.37 -4.88 8.45
CA TYR A 361 6.51 -3.99 8.63
C TYR A 361 7.34 -3.84 7.34
N HIS A 362 7.52 -4.91 6.59
CA HIS A 362 8.30 -4.89 5.36
C HIS A 362 7.60 -4.10 4.25
N ALA A 363 6.28 -4.24 4.13
CA ALA A 363 5.49 -3.47 3.17
C ALA A 363 5.58 -1.97 3.47
N TRP A 364 5.44 -1.56 4.74
CA TRP A 364 5.62 -0.16 5.13
C TRP A 364 7.05 0.35 4.89
N GLN A 365 8.06 -0.43 5.24
CA GLN A 365 9.47 -0.08 5.01
C GLN A 365 9.77 0.09 3.51
N HIS A 366 9.26 -0.82 2.69
CA HIS A 366 9.44 -0.78 1.24
C HIS A 366 8.70 0.39 0.61
N ARG A 367 7.46 0.66 1.06
CA ARG A 367 6.67 1.82 0.62
C ARG A 367 7.40 3.13 0.93
N GLN A 368 7.91 3.29 2.15
CA GLN A 368 8.70 4.47 2.52
C GLN A 368 9.95 4.63 1.65
N TRP A 369 10.68 3.55 1.41
CA TRP A 369 11.84 3.57 0.51
C TRP A 369 11.46 4.02 -0.91
N ALA A 370 10.41 3.44 -1.49
CA ALA A 370 9.97 3.78 -2.84
C ALA A 370 9.54 5.25 -2.93
N ILE A 371 8.73 5.71 -1.97
CA ILE A 371 8.28 7.11 -1.89
C ILE A 371 9.46 8.07 -1.79
N GLN A 372 10.41 7.81 -0.89
CA GLN A 372 11.59 8.68 -0.70
C GLN A 372 12.53 8.68 -1.91
N THR A 373 12.75 7.51 -2.52
CA THR A 373 13.76 7.35 -3.58
C THR A 373 13.28 7.98 -4.89
N TYR A 374 11.98 7.90 -5.16
CA TYR A 374 11.37 8.31 -6.44
C TYR A 374 10.40 9.49 -6.31
N ASP A 375 10.38 10.16 -5.16
CA ASP A 375 9.56 11.35 -4.88
C ASP A 375 8.05 11.13 -5.07
N LEU A 376 7.54 10.01 -4.58
CA LEU A 376 6.14 9.59 -4.76
C LEU A 376 5.25 10.02 -3.58
N PHE A 377 5.41 11.25 -3.09
CA PHE A 377 4.65 11.74 -1.93
C PHE A 377 3.21 12.14 -2.27
N ASP A 378 2.92 12.37 -3.55
CA ASP A 378 1.58 12.72 -4.03
C ASP A 378 0.54 11.69 -3.60
N ASN A 379 -0.58 12.16 -3.05
CA ASN A 379 -1.69 11.35 -2.55
C ASN A 379 -1.41 10.45 -1.32
N GLU A 380 -0.20 10.42 -0.78
CA GLU A 380 0.12 9.54 0.36
C GLU A 380 -0.68 9.93 1.62
N LEU A 381 -0.91 11.23 1.86
CA LEU A 381 -1.81 11.67 2.95
C LEU A 381 -3.25 11.19 2.76
N ALA A 382 -3.76 11.15 1.53
CA ALA A 382 -5.10 10.66 1.24
C ALA A 382 -5.20 9.13 1.49
N TYR A 383 -4.16 8.38 1.12
CA TYR A 383 -4.07 6.96 1.43
C TYR A 383 -4.04 6.70 2.94
N ILE A 384 -3.25 7.49 3.69
CA ILE A 384 -3.21 7.41 5.15
C ILE A 384 -4.57 7.72 5.76
N ASP A 385 -5.28 8.74 5.26
CA ASP A 385 -6.61 9.08 5.76
C ASP A 385 -7.64 7.97 5.48
N LYS A 386 -7.57 7.31 4.32
CA LYS A 386 -8.34 6.08 4.04
C LYS A 386 -8.07 5.03 5.13
N LEU A 387 -6.80 4.71 5.40
CA LEU A 387 -6.45 3.70 6.41
C LEU A 387 -6.90 4.09 7.83
N LEU A 388 -6.73 5.35 8.23
CA LEU A 388 -7.13 5.84 9.55
C LEU A 388 -8.66 5.93 9.71
N SER A 389 -9.40 6.10 8.61
CA SER A 389 -10.86 6.00 8.62
C SER A 389 -11.36 4.56 8.83
N MET A 390 -10.61 3.58 8.35
CA MET A 390 -10.92 2.15 8.51
C MET A 390 -10.51 1.65 9.90
N ASP A 391 -9.30 2.00 10.34
CA ASP A 391 -8.78 1.70 11.68
C ASP A 391 -7.92 2.85 12.20
N VAL A 392 -8.52 3.72 13.00
CA VAL A 392 -7.83 4.83 13.66
C VAL A 392 -6.79 4.37 14.69
N ARG A 393 -6.76 3.08 15.09
CA ARG A 393 -5.73 2.51 15.97
C ARG A 393 -4.54 1.95 15.19
N ASN A 394 -4.52 2.06 13.86
CA ASN A 394 -3.39 1.63 13.06
C ASN A 394 -2.17 2.54 13.29
N ASN A 395 -1.31 2.13 14.22
CA ASN A 395 -0.08 2.87 14.55
C ASN A 395 0.87 3.04 13.35
N SER A 396 0.88 2.09 12.41
CA SER A 396 1.73 2.18 11.22
C SER A 396 1.26 3.32 10.30
N ALA A 397 -0.06 3.53 10.17
CA ALA A 397 -0.62 4.65 9.41
C ALA A 397 -0.33 6.00 10.10
N TRP A 398 -0.41 6.09 11.43
CA TRP A 398 0.02 7.29 12.17
C TRP A 398 1.51 7.58 12.00
N ASN A 399 2.35 6.55 12.05
CA ASN A 399 3.78 6.67 11.78
C ASN A 399 4.03 7.14 10.34
N GLN A 400 3.30 6.59 9.36
CA GLN A 400 3.38 7.02 7.97
C GLN A 400 2.97 8.49 7.80
N ARG A 401 1.94 8.94 8.52
CA ARG A 401 1.55 10.36 8.55
C ARG A 401 2.70 11.25 8.98
N PHE A 402 3.36 10.90 10.09
CA PHE A 402 4.51 11.66 10.57
C PHE A 402 5.69 11.64 9.59
N PHE A 403 5.91 10.51 8.91
CA PHE A 403 6.90 10.38 7.85
C PHE A 403 6.64 11.35 6.68
N VAL A 404 5.39 11.44 6.19
CA VAL A 404 5.04 12.37 5.11
C VAL A 404 5.17 13.82 5.55
N LEU A 405 4.72 14.16 6.77
CA LEU A 405 4.82 15.51 7.31
C LEU A 405 6.28 16.00 7.44
N LYS A 406 7.22 15.11 7.77
CA LYS A 406 8.65 15.46 7.77
C LYS A 406 9.18 15.84 6.38
N HIS A 407 8.62 15.26 5.32
CA HIS A 407 8.98 15.63 3.96
C HIS A 407 8.37 16.97 3.56
N ILE A 408 7.09 17.21 3.88
CA ILE A 408 6.39 18.48 3.62
C ILE A 408 7.06 19.65 4.37
N GLY A 409 7.52 19.38 5.59
CA GLY A 409 8.02 20.39 6.52
C GLY A 409 7.00 20.71 7.60
N LEU A 410 7.46 20.68 8.86
CA LEU A 410 6.64 20.94 10.04
C LEU A 410 6.76 22.41 10.45
N THR A 411 6.16 23.31 9.68
CA THR A 411 6.00 24.72 10.08
C THR A 411 4.95 24.85 11.18
N ASP A 412 4.91 25.98 11.87
CA ASP A 412 3.94 26.23 12.94
C ASP A 412 2.48 26.05 12.44
N GLU A 413 2.19 26.47 11.20
CA GLU A 413 0.87 26.32 10.59
C GLU A 413 0.51 24.84 10.32
N VAL A 414 1.46 24.06 9.79
CA VAL A 414 1.26 22.62 9.54
C VAL A 414 1.08 21.88 10.86
N VAL A 415 1.90 22.19 11.85
CA VAL A 415 1.79 21.61 13.19
C VAL A 415 0.43 21.94 13.79
N GLN A 416 -0.02 23.20 13.74
CA GLN A 416 -1.34 23.57 14.26
C GLN A 416 -2.48 22.80 13.56
N MET A 417 -2.43 22.65 12.24
CA MET A 417 -3.42 21.86 11.49
C MET A 417 -3.43 20.39 11.93
N GLU A 418 -2.25 19.79 12.11
CA GLU A 418 -2.10 18.37 12.48
C GLU A 418 -2.43 18.10 13.95
N LEU A 419 -2.19 19.07 14.84
CA LEU A 419 -2.69 19.04 16.21
C LEU A 419 -4.23 19.00 16.23
N HIS A 420 -4.90 19.86 15.45
CA HIS A 420 -6.36 19.82 15.31
C HIS A 420 -6.86 18.48 14.75
N TYR A 421 -6.17 17.93 13.74
CA TYR A 421 -6.48 16.60 13.21
C TYR A 421 -6.41 15.52 14.30
N ALA A 422 -5.30 15.48 15.05
CA ALA A 422 -5.10 14.52 16.14
C ALA A 422 -6.15 14.67 17.25
N MET A 423 -6.43 15.90 17.71
CA MET A 423 -7.46 16.18 18.71
C MET A 423 -8.84 15.72 18.26
N ASN A 424 -9.20 15.92 16.99
CA ASN A 424 -10.47 15.44 16.44
C ASN A 424 -10.56 13.91 16.44
N ARG A 425 -9.46 13.20 16.13
CA ARG A 425 -9.43 11.72 16.22
C ARG A 425 -9.52 11.23 17.67
N ILE A 426 -8.87 11.91 18.62
CA ILE A 426 -8.97 11.60 20.05
C ILE A 426 -10.40 11.81 20.57
N ARG A 427 -11.11 12.84 20.12
CA ARG A 427 -12.53 13.06 20.51
C ARG A 427 -13.41 11.87 20.15
N LEU A 428 -13.16 11.24 19.00
CA LEU A 428 -13.89 10.04 18.55
C LEU A 428 -13.52 8.81 19.40
N ILE A 429 -12.23 8.57 19.64
CA ILE A 429 -11.75 7.42 20.42
C ILE A 429 -10.75 7.89 21.48
N LYS A 430 -11.27 8.28 22.63
CA LYS A 430 -10.50 8.86 23.76
C LYS A 430 -9.40 7.94 24.30
N ASN A 431 -9.59 6.63 24.18
CA ASN A 431 -8.67 5.58 24.65
C ASN A 431 -7.82 4.97 23.52
N ASN A 432 -7.44 5.75 22.51
CA ASN A 432 -6.52 5.33 21.46
C ASN A 432 -5.11 5.88 21.69
N GLU A 433 -4.17 5.02 22.08
CA GLU A 433 -2.79 5.41 22.36
C GLU A 433 -2.09 6.04 21.14
N SER A 434 -2.32 5.54 19.92
CA SER A 434 -1.61 6.04 18.73
C SER A 434 -1.90 7.51 18.42
N SER A 435 -3.15 7.96 18.57
CA SER A 435 -3.49 9.37 18.35
C SER A 435 -2.92 10.29 19.43
N TRP A 436 -2.83 9.82 20.67
CA TRP A 436 -2.16 10.57 21.76
C TRP A 436 -0.65 10.65 21.55
N ASN A 437 -0.03 9.53 21.14
CA ASN A 437 1.40 9.50 20.83
C ASN A 437 1.74 10.39 19.62
N PHE A 438 0.87 10.46 18.61
CA PHE A 438 1.05 11.36 17.47
C PHE A 438 0.93 12.84 17.88
N LEU A 439 -0.08 13.19 18.69
CA LEU A 439 -0.23 14.54 19.25
C LEU A 439 1.02 14.97 20.03
N LYS A 440 1.50 14.10 20.94
CA LYS A 440 2.72 14.32 21.72
C LYS A 440 3.95 14.44 20.81
N GLY A 441 4.09 13.58 19.82
CA GLY A 441 5.21 13.59 18.88
C GLY A 441 5.31 14.87 18.05
N LEU A 442 4.18 15.51 17.72
CA LEU A 442 4.17 16.81 17.04
C LEU A 442 4.69 17.95 17.93
N LEU A 443 4.33 17.93 19.22
CA LEU A 443 4.76 18.91 20.21
C LEU A 443 6.23 18.74 20.60
N GLU A 444 6.70 17.49 20.69
CA GLU A 444 8.12 17.21 20.97
C GLU A 444 9.04 17.46 19.76
N PHE A 445 8.48 17.64 18.56
CA PHE A 445 9.27 17.90 17.37
C PHE A 445 9.68 19.39 17.29
N GLY A 446 10.99 19.65 17.22
CA GLY A 446 11.52 21.01 17.16
C GLY A 446 11.38 21.76 18.50
N ASP A 447 10.97 23.02 18.45
CA ASP A 447 10.76 23.87 19.63
C ASP A 447 9.25 24.05 19.94
N ASN A 448 8.41 23.06 19.62
CA ASN A 448 6.94 23.13 19.65
C ASN A 448 6.33 22.91 21.04
N SER A 449 6.77 23.69 22.02
CA SER A 449 6.29 23.63 23.39
C SER A 449 4.76 23.77 23.48
N ILE A 450 4.13 23.13 24.47
CA ILE A 450 2.66 23.18 24.64
C ILE A 450 2.18 24.62 24.80
N SER A 451 3.00 25.45 25.45
CA SER A 451 2.80 26.90 25.59
C SER A 451 2.59 27.67 24.27
N LYS A 452 3.06 27.15 23.12
CA LYS A 452 2.81 27.75 21.80
C LYS A 452 1.41 27.45 21.24
N PHE A 453 0.76 26.40 21.74
CA PHE A 453 -0.50 25.89 21.20
C PHE A 453 -1.57 25.81 22.31
N PRO A 454 -2.14 26.96 22.73
CA PRO A 454 -3.08 27.03 23.86
C PRO A 454 -4.35 26.18 23.66
N ASP A 455 -4.76 25.94 22.41
CA ASP A 455 -5.91 25.09 22.08
C ASP A 455 -5.73 23.64 22.55
N VAL A 456 -4.49 23.15 22.59
CA VAL A 456 -4.16 21.80 23.07
C VAL A 456 -4.34 21.70 24.58
N GLU A 457 -3.96 22.74 25.32
CA GLU A 457 -4.19 22.82 26.77
C GLU A 457 -5.70 22.83 27.06
N LEU A 458 -6.44 23.73 26.40
CA LEU A 458 -7.89 23.84 26.56
C LEU A 458 -8.58 22.49 26.28
N PHE A 459 -8.18 21.82 25.19
CA PHE A 459 -8.68 20.50 24.84
C PHE A 459 -8.42 19.45 25.92
N ALA A 460 -7.20 19.37 26.46
CA ALA A 460 -6.86 18.39 27.48
C ALA A 460 -7.62 18.65 28.79
N GLU A 461 -7.71 19.91 29.23
CA GLU A 461 -8.47 20.29 30.42
C GLU A 461 -9.97 20.07 30.25
N GLU A 462 -10.55 20.37 29.08
CA GLU A 462 -11.95 20.10 28.76
C GLU A 462 -12.28 18.60 28.90
N LEU A 463 -11.45 17.73 28.33
CA LEU A 463 -11.63 16.28 28.46
C LEU A 463 -11.55 15.84 29.92
N TYR A 464 -10.61 16.38 30.70
CA TYR A 464 -10.48 16.04 32.11
C TYR A 464 -11.70 16.50 32.93
N ASN A 465 -12.16 17.73 32.70
CA ASN A 465 -13.28 18.34 33.42
C ASN A 465 -14.62 17.67 33.08
N THR A 466 -14.76 17.12 31.88
CA THR A 466 -15.92 16.31 31.47
C THR A 466 -15.86 14.86 31.98
N GLY A 467 -14.91 14.52 32.85
CA GLY A 467 -14.82 13.24 33.53
C GLY A 467 -14.01 12.16 32.81
N ASN A 468 -13.30 12.50 31.72
CA ASN A 468 -12.40 11.54 31.08
C ASN A 468 -11.20 11.23 32.00
N ARG A 469 -10.93 9.94 32.23
CA ARG A 469 -9.80 9.44 33.03
C ARG A 469 -8.96 8.43 32.26
N SER A 470 -8.94 8.55 30.93
CA SER A 470 -8.02 7.79 30.08
C SER A 470 -6.59 7.91 30.59
N PRO A 471 -5.83 6.82 30.75
CA PRO A 471 -4.44 6.89 31.20
C PRO A 471 -3.58 7.74 30.26
N TYR A 472 -3.92 7.82 28.98
CA TYR A 472 -3.22 8.65 27.99
C TYR A 472 -3.46 10.15 28.21
N LEU A 473 -4.71 10.55 28.52
CA LEU A 473 -5.03 11.94 28.88
C LEU A 473 -4.32 12.33 30.18
N LEU A 474 -4.41 11.48 31.21
CA LEU A 474 -3.79 11.76 32.50
C LEU A 474 -2.27 11.88 32.36
N ALA A 475 -1.64 11.00 31.58
CA ALA A 475 -0.22 11.07 31.25
C ALA A 475 0.13 12.37 30.51
N PHE A 476 -0.66 12.75 29.52
CA PHE A 476 -0.47 14.00 28.78
C PHE A 476 -0.57 15.24 29.67
N LEU A 477 -1.53 15.26 30.60
CA LEU A 477 -1.67 16.34 31.58
C LEU A 477 -0.49 16.39 32.56
N VAL A 478 0.09 15.25 32.95
CA VAL A 478 1.33 15.22 33.75
C VAL A 478 2.44 15.93 33.01
N ASP A 479 2.70 15.56 31.75
CA ASP A 479 3.75 16.18 30.93
C ASP A 479 3.51 17.70 30.76
N MET A 480 2.25 18.08 30.49
CA MET A 480 1.83 19.47 30.35
C MET A 480 2.07 20.30 31.62
N TYR A 481 1.62 19.83 32.78
CA TYR A 481 1.78 20.57 34.03
C TYR A 481 3.23 20.59 34.53
N ILE A 482 4.05 19.58 34.18
CA ILE A 482 5.50 19.65 34.38
C ILE A 482 6.08 20.81 33.56
N GLU A 483 5.77 20.91 32.26
CA GLU A 483 6.24 22.01 31.41
C GLU A 483 5.82 23.37 31.98
N LYS A 484 4.54 23.52 32.34
CA LYS A 484 4.01 24.78 32.92
C LYS A 484 4.71 25.16 34.22
N THR A 485 4.88 24.20 35.14
CA THR A 485 5.59 24.44 36.40
C THR A 485 7.00 24.94 36.14
N MET A 486 7.75 24.27 35.27
CA MET A 486 9.13 24.63 34.94
C MET A 486 9.22 25.95 34.19
N HIS A 487 8.23 26.28 33.36
CA HIS A 487 8.16 27.56 32.67
C HIS A 487 8.01 28.72 33.66
N VAL A 488 7.10 28.61 34.63
CA VAL A 488 6.89 29.64 35.66
C VAL A 488 8.16 29.89 36.48
N TYR A 489 8.87 28.83 36.89
CA TYR A 489 10.16 28.97 37.59
C TYR A 489 11.23 29.67 36.72
N LYS A 490 11.25 29.42 35.41
CA LYS A 490 12.24 30.01 34.50
C LYS A 490 11.94 31.46 34.15
N THR A 491 10.68 31.83 33.97
CA THR A 491 10.28 33.17 33.53
C THR A 491 10.00 34.12 34.68
N ASN A 492 9.97 33.62 35.92
CA ASN A 492 9.62 34.37 37.12
C ASN A 492 8.25 35.06 36.98
N ASN A 493 7.31 34.35 36.34
CA ASN A 493 5.94 34.81 36.12
C ASN A 493 5.18 34.90 37.47
N TYR A 494 4.16 35.75 37.55
CA TYR A 494 3.36 35.99 38.77
C TYR A 494 2.37 34.86 39.12
N ASP A 495 2.23 33.84 38.25
CA ASP A 495 1.43 32.65 38.52
C ASP A 495 2.09 31.80 39.63
N ASP A 496 1.29 31.20 40.51
CA ASP A 496 1.81 30.30 41.56
C ASP A 496 2.19 28.92 40.96
N PRO A 497 3.50 28.58 40.85
CA PRO A 497 3.93 27.31 40.28
C PRO A 497 3.48 26.10 41.12
N GLU A 498 3.16 26.28 42.40
CA GLU A 498 2.74 25.19 43.27
C GLU A 498 1.32 24.69 42.94
N ILE A 499 0.49 25.48 42.23
CA ILE A 499 -0.80 25.02 41.71
C ILE A 499 -0.61 23.88 40.71
N TYR A 500 0.27 24.08 39.72
CA TYR A 500 0.57 23.07 38.70
C TYR A 500 1.34 21.88 39.30
N ALA A 501 2.28 22.15 40.21
CA ALA A 501 3.04 21.09 40.87
C ALA A 501 2.16 20.12 41.68
N ARG A 502 1.09 20.64 42.31
CA ARG A 502 0.10 19.80 43.00
C ARG A 502 -0.65 18.90 42.03
N LYS A 503 -1.11 19.45 40.90
CA LYS A 503 -1.78 18.68 39.83
C LYS A 503 -0.89 17.55 39.31
N VAL A 504 0.41 17.80 39.10
CA VAL A 504 1.38 16.74 38.70
C VAL A 504 1.40 15.60 39.72
N CYS A 505 1.52 15.92 41.01
CA CYS A 505 1.56 14.90 42.06
C CYS A 505 0.26 14.08 42.11
N GLU A 506 -0.89 14.74 42.08
CA GLU A 506 -2.22 14.11 42.10
C GLU A 506 -2.43 13.17 40.91
N LEU A 507 -2.11 13.63 39.69
CA LEU A 507 -2.26 12.82 38.48
C LEU A 507 -1.32 11.61 38.47
N CYS A 508 -0.07 11.77 38.89
CA CYS A 508 0.86 10.64 39.05
C CYS A 508 0.35 9.61 40.06
N ASP A 509 -0.24 10.04 41.17
CA ASP A 509 -0.83 9.12 42.14
C ASP A 509 -2.09 8.43 41.60
N MET A 510 -2.94 9.15 40.86
CA MET A 510 -4.09 8.57 40.17
C MET A 510 -3.66 7.48 39.17
N LEU A 511 -2.65 7.78 38.34
CA LEU A 511 -2.10 6.84 37.37
C LEU A 511 -1.47 5.62 38.06
N ALA A 512 -0.63 5.84 39.07
CA ALA A 512 0.04 4.76 39.78
C ALA A 512 -0.95 3.80 40.46
N ASN A 513 -1.99 4.33 41.11
CA ASN A 513 -2.83 3.54 42.01
C ASN A 513 -4.17 3.10 41.39
N HIS A 514 -4.64 3.74 40.32
CA HIS A 514 -6.00 3.50 39.80
C HIS A 514 -6.07 3.28 38.28
N TYR A 515 -5.39 4.11 37.47
CA TYR A 515 -5.67 4.19 36.02
C TYR A 515 -4.60 3.58 35.11
N ASP A 516 -3.36 3.41 35.57
CA ASP A 516 -2.26 2.79 34.80
C ASP A 516 -1.33 1.99 35.74
N THR A 517 -1.93 1.10 36.54
CA THR A 517 -1.25 0.38 37.63
C THR A 517 -0.14 -0.56 37.13
N ILE A 518 -0.22 -1.03 35.88
CA ILE A 518 0.87 -1.79 35.23
C ILE A 518 2.16 -0.97 35.16
N ARG A 519 2.06 0.36 35.08
CA ARG A 519 3.17 1.31 35.09
C ARG A 519 3.37 2.00 36.45
N TYR A 520 2.90 1.41 37.56
CA TYR A 520 3.06 1.95 38.93
C TYR A 520 4.46 2.49 39.22
N LYS A 521 5.50 1.67 38.97
CA LYS A 521 6.90 2.04 39.24
C LYS A 521 7.35 3.23 38.39
N TYR A 522 6.88 3.31 37.15
CA TYR A 522 7.18 4.43 36.25
C TYR A 522 6.55 5.73 36.79
N TRP A 523 5.27 5.70 37.18
CA TRP A 523 4.61 6.91 37.70
C TRP A 523 5.18 7.39 39.03
N LYS A 524 5.59 6.48 39.93
CA LYS A 524 6.33 6.86 41.14
C LYS A 524 7.70 7.46 40.84
N TYR A 525 8.41 6.93 39.84
CA TYR A 525 9.66 7.51 39.36
C TYR A 525 9.45 8.91 38.77
N VAL A 526 8.46 9.11 37.89
CA VAL A 526 8.14 10.42 37.29
C VAL A 526 7.82 11.45 38.37
N GLN A 527 6.98 11.07 39.36
CA GLN A 527 6.63 11.95 40.47
C GLN A 527 7.85 12.34 41.31
N GLN A 528 8.74 11.38 41.62
CA GLN A 528 9.95 11.67 42.39
C GLN A 528 10.92 12.55 41.61
N LYS A 529 11.18 12.21 40.35
CA LYS A 529 12.04 13.00 39.47
C LYS A 529 11.54 14.45 39.35
N PHE A 530 10.23 14.65 39.17
CA PHE A 530 9.65 15.98 39.13
C PHE A 530 9.90 16.78 40.42
N LYS A 531 9.81 16.16 41.60
CA LYS A 531 10.12 16.82 42.87
C LYS A 531 11.59 17.25 42.92
N ASP A 532 12.50 16.37 42.51
CA ASP A 532 13.93 16.67 42.50
C ASP A 532 14.26 17.82 41.52
N ASP A 533 13.69 17.77 40.30
CA ASP A 533 13.85 18.82 39.28
C ASP A 533 13.24 20.16 39.75
N LYS A 534 12.11 20.12 40.46
CA LYS A 534 11.45 21.31 41.03
C LYS A 534 12.31 21.96 42.10
N GLU A 535 12.88 21.18 43.02
CA GLU A 535 13.75 21.72 44.07
C GLU A 535 15.05 22.32 43.51
N GLN A 536 15.58 21.76 42.40
CA GLN A 536 16.69 22.40 41.68
C GLN A 536 16.26 23.72 41.03
N ALA A 537 15.07 23.80 40.43
CA ALA A 537 14.57 25.02 39.79
C ALA A 537 14.24 26.16 40.77
N LYS A 538 14.00 25.85 42.05
CA LYS A 538 13.81 26.84 43.13
C LYS A 538 15.10 27.52 43.57
N GLN A 539 16.25 26.89 43.35
CA GLN A 539 17.53 27.48 43.74
C GLN A 539 17.85 28.65 42.79
N PRO A 540 18.25 29.82 43.31
CA PRO A 540 18.68 30.92 42.45
C PRO A 540 19.80 30.43 41.54
N ILE A 541 19.72 30.76 40.26
CA ILE A 541 20.80 30.49 39.31
C ILE A 541 22.01 31.28 39.82
N ASP A 542 22.99 30.61 40.44
CA ASP A 542 24.30 31.20 40.65
C ASP A 542 24.79 31.67 39.28
N GLU A 543 25.03 32.98 39.14
CA GLU A 543 25.60 33.51 37.91
C GLU A 543 26.88 32.71 37.62
N PRO A 544 27.01 32.08 36.44
CA PRO A 544 28.23 31.37 36.14
C PRO A 544 29.36 32.38 36.21
N SER A 545 30.40 32.07 36.99
CA SER A 545 31.58 32.92 37.11
C SER A 545 32.09 33.25 35.70
N GLU A 546 32.70 34.43 35.50
CA GLU A 546 33.23 34.82 34.18
C GLU A 546 34.07 33.70 33.54
N GLU A 547 34.77 32.92 34.36
CA GLU A 547 35.57 31.77 33.97
C GLU A 547 34.75 30.61 33.40
N GLN A 548 33.57 30.32 33.97
CA GLN A 548 32.63 29.33 33.45
C GLN A 548 31.94 29.79 32.15
N LYS A 549 31.64 31.09 32.04
CA LYS A 549 31.15 31.72 30.79
C LYS A 549 32.21 31.62 29.69
N LEU A 550 33.48 31.92 29.99
CA LEU A 550 34.60 31.79 29.06
C LEU A 550 34.84 30.35 28.59
N ASN A 551 34.74 29.38 29.51
CA ASN A 551 34.94 27.96 29.19
C ASN A 551 33.81 27.38 28.33
N LYS A 552 32.56 27.83 28.50
CA LYS A 552 31.45 27.48 27.59
C LYS A 552 31.64 28.07 26.19
N ILE A 553 32.16 29.30 26.09
CA ILE A 553 32.47 29.94 24.80
C ILE A 553 33.62 29.20 24.08
N LYS A 554 34.68 28.81 24.81
CA LYS A 554 35.78 27.99 24.27
C LYS A 554 35.28 26.63 23.78
N LYS A 555 34.47 25.90 24.57
CA LYS A 555 33.89 24.61 24.16
C LYS A 555 32.93 24.72 22.95
N LYS A 556 32.19 25.83 22.81
CA LYS A 556 31.35 26.09 21.62
C LYS A 556 32.19 26.38 20.38
N LYS A 557 33.29 27.14 20.50
CA LYS A 557 34.24 27.36 19.39
C LYS A 557 34.91 26.07 18.93
N ASP A 558 35.30 25.19 19.86
CA ASP A 558 35.91 23.89 19.54
C ASP A 558 34.94 22.91 18.88
N LYS A 559 33.63 22.97 19.21
CA LYS A 559 32.59 22.20 18.53
C LYS A 559 32.31 22.70 17.11
N ILE A 560 32.32 24.02 16.90
CA ILE A 560 32.14 24.63 15.56
C ILE A 560 33.36 24.33 14.66
N GLY A 561 34.58 24.29 15.23
CA GLY A 561 35.79 23.91 14.49
C GLY A 561 35.87 22.42 14.10
N LYS A 562 35.09 21.53 14.74
CA LYS A 562 35.10 20.08 14.46
C LYS A 562 33.97 19.60 13.53
N CYS A 563 32.96 20.41 13.24
CA CYS A 563 31.90 20.09 12.27
C CYS A 563 32.18 20.54 10.82
N GLY A 564 33.39 21.02 10.52
CA GLY A 564 33.77 21.54 9.19
C GLY A 564 34.30 20.51 8.17
N LYS A 565 33.97 19.23 8.28
CA LYS A 565 34.34 18.22 7.26
C LYS A 565 33.14 17.35 6.89
N SER A 566 32.80 17.36 5.60
CA SER A 566 31.60 16.84 4.94
C SER A 566 30.45 17.85 5.02
N TRP A 567 30.01 18.52 3.95
CA TRP A 567 29.59 17.96 2.67
C TRP A 567 29.83 18.93 1.50
N LYS A 568 30.30 18.38 0.37
CA LYS A 568 30.25 19.00 -0.94
C LYS A 568 28.81 18.90 -1.47
N THR A 569 28.10 20.02 -1.50
CA THR A 569 27.01 20.27 -2.46
C THR A 569 27.08 21.75 -2.82
N SER A 570 27.95 22.01 -3.79
CA SER A 570 28.28 23.30 -4.35
C SER A 570 27.19 23.83 -5.30
N GLU A 571 27.16 25.16 -5.43
CA GLU A 571 26.67 25.93 -6.59
C GLU A 571 25.19 26.32 -6.73
N ARG A 572 24.32 26.13 -5.72
CA ARG A 572 23.00 26.82 -5.70
C ARG A 572 22.75 27.77 -4.53
N LEU A 573 23.52 27.67 -3.45
CA LEU A 573 23.43 28.57 -2.28
C LEU A 573 24.27 29.85 -2.41
N GLY A 574 25.24 29.89 -3.32
CA GLY A 574 26.11 31.06 -3.53
C GLY A 574 25.40 32.29 -4.13
N LYS A 575 24.25 32.10 -4.80
CA LYS A 575 23.49 33.20 -5.42
C LYS A 575 22.33 33.74 -4.58
N ILE A 576 22.01 33.11 -3.45
CA ILE A 576 20.94 33.56 -2.53
C ILE A 576 21.51 34.36 -1.35
N LEU A 577 22.78 34.15 -1.01
CA LEU A 577 23.44 34.86 0.09
C LEU A 577 23.98 36.25 -0.30
N GLU A 578 24.13 36.56 -1.59
CA GLU A 578 24.50 37.91 -2.05
C GLU A 578 23.34 38.92 -2.01
N THR A 579 22.09 38.45 -1.97
CA THR A 579 20.89 39.32 -1.89
C THR A 579 20.45 39.62 -0.46
N GLN A 580 20.85 38.82 0.54
CA GLN A 580 20.55 39.08 1.95
C GLN A 580 21.57 40.00 2.64
N ASP A 581 22.83 40.03 2.21
CA ASP A 581 23.85 40.93 2.78
C ASP A 581 23.66 42.41 2.36
N PHE A 582 22.91 42.66 1.27
CA PHE A 582 22.54 44.01 0.84
C PHE A 582 21.49 44.67 1.76
N PHE A 583 20.55 43.88 2.31
CA PHE A 583 19.48 44.39 3.18
C PHE A 583 19.96 44.65 4.61
N VAL A 584 20.87 43.83 5.13
CA VAL A 584 21.41 43.99 6.49
C VAL A 584 22.31 45.24 6.59
N ARG A 585 23.13 45.53 5.56
CA ARG A 585 24.00 46.71 5.54
C ARG A 585 23.23 48.03 5.41
N LYS A 586 22.11 48.05 4.69
CA LYS A 586 21.26 49.26 4.53
C LYS A 586 20.45 49.58 5.79
N THR A 587 20.16 48.57 6.61
CA THR A 587 19.39 48.72 7.86
C THR A 587 20.27 49.18 9.01
N TRP A 588 21.54 48.73 9.06
CA TRP A 588 22.52 49.19 10.05
C TRP A 588 22.93 50.66 9.88
N LYS A 589 23.09 51.14 8.64
CA LYS A 589 23.44 52.55 8.37
C LYS A 589 22.35 53.55 8.77
N ARG A 590 21.10 53.11 8.84
CA ARG A 590 19.93 53.94 9.23
C ARG A 590 19.70 53.99 10.74
N ILE A 591 20.33 53.09 11.50
CA ILE A 591 20.26 53.02 12.97
C ILE A 591 21.37 53.87 13.61
N GLU A 592 22.49 54.12 12.92
CA GLU A 592 23.53 55.05 13.38
C GLU A 592 23.17 56.53 13.18
N GLU A 593 22.30 56.86 12.21
CA GLU A 593 21.86 58.25 11.93
C GLU A 593 20.70 58.74 12.83
N LEU A 594 20.21 57.93 13.77
CA LEU A 594 19.06 58.23 14.63
C LEU A 594 19.34 58.15 16.14
N LYS A 595 20.56 58.50 16.57
CA LYS A 595 20.81 58.80 17.99
C LYS A 595 20.93 60.31 18.20
N PRO A 596 20.25 60.88 19.22
CA PRO A 596 20.29 62.32 19.50
C PRO A 596 21.66 62.82 19.93
#